data_AF-A0AAV1ZFC5-F1
#
_entry.id   AF-A0AAV1ZFC5-F1
#
_cell.length_a   1.000
_cell.length_b   1.000
_cell.length_c   1.000
_cell.angle_alpha   90.00
_cell.angle_beta   90.00
_cell.angle_gamma   90.00
#
_symmetry.space_group_name_H-M   'P 1'
#
loop_
_entity.id
_entity.type
_entity.pdbx_description
1 polymer ?
#
loop_
_entity_poly.entity_id
_entity_poly.type
_entity_poly.pdbx_seq_one_letter_code
_entity_poly.pdbx_strand_id
1 'polypeptide(L)'
;MEKKPDELLDRLKIVKVTSEGSTENPVSKRPLPQDRLPVGIPTFGFEEPKHIPQGKCSLKQALDFITKHQDDPKTHSIKSIAETHSMKESDIENIVKHFLVFELFISRDSKSNVAKSMLESLGVGKVVTPMFKPRFAHLEPTNNPNDLPDKK
;
A
#
# COMPACT_ATOMS: atom_id res chain seq x y z
N MET A 1 56.19 -18.76 -27.13
CA MET A 1 55.90 -17.96 -25.91
C MET A 1 57.03 -16.97 -25.76
N GLU A 2 56.78 -15.70 -26.06
CA GLU A 2 57.79 -14.65 -25.92
C GLU A 2 58.13 -14.45 -24.44
N LYS A 3 59.43 -14.38 -24.13
CA LYS A 3 59.92 -14.18 -22.76
C LYS A 3 59.59 -12.75 -22.35
N LYS A 4 59.07 -12.61 -21.13
CA LYS A 4 58.76 -11.30 -20.55
C LYS A 4 60.05 -10.45 -20.51
N PRO A 5 60.04 -9.21 -21.01
CA PRO A 5 61.22 -8.35 -20.99
C PRO A 5 61.51 -7.87 -19.56
N ASP A 6 62.62 -8.35 -18.99
CA ASP A 6 63.04 -8.04 -17.61
C ASP A 6 63.39 -6.56 -17.42
N GLU A 7 63.90 -5.90 -18.47
CA GLU A 7 64.21 -4.47 -18.46
C GLU A 7 62.96 -3.60 -18.22
N LEU A 8 61.83 -3.98 -18.83
CA LEU A 8 60.57 -3.26 -18.65
C LEU A 8 60.02 -3.45 -17.23
N LEU A 9 60.23 -4.62 -16.65
CA LEU A 9 59.84 -4.89 -15.26
C LEU A 9 60.59 -4.01 -14.27
N ASP A 10 61.89 -3.80 -14.48
CA ASP A 10 62.68 -2.95 -13.62
C ASP A 10 62.25 -1.48 -13.71
N ARG A 11 61.87 -1.01 -14.90
CA ARG A 11 61.31 0.34 -15.08
C ARG A 11 59.94 0.51 -14.40
N LEU A 12 59.09 -0.52 -14.43
CA LEU A 12 57.78 -0.48 -13.76
C LEU A 12 57.88 -0.48 -12.23
N LYS A 13 58.94 -1.05 -11.64
CA LYS A 13 59.20 -0.97 -10.20
C LYS A 13 59.50 0.44 -9.72
N ILE A 14 60.06 1.29 -10.59
CA ILE A 14 60.46 2.67 -10.27
C ILE A 14 59.23 3.60 -10.22
N VAL A 15 58.21 3.33 -11.03
CA VAL A 15 57.02 4.17 -11.11
C VAL A 15 56.11 3.90 -9.92
N LYS A 16 56.29 4.68 -8.85
CA LYS A 16 55.38 4.70 -7.70
C LYS A 16 54.54 5.97 -7.74
N VAL A 17 53.24 5.82 -7.95
CA VAL A 17 52.30 6.94 -7.77
C VAL A 17 52.15 7.17 -6.27
N THR A 18 52.56 8.35 -5.81
CA THR A 18 52.30 8.83 -4.45
C THR A 18 51.25 9.93 -4.57
N SER A 19 50.03 9.67 -4.08
CA SER A 19 49.00 10.71 -4.03
C SER A 19 49.24 11.56 -2.80
N GLU A 20 49.82 12.74 -2.98
CA GLU A 20 49.86 13.78 -1.95
C GLU A 20 48.51 14.51 -1.93
N GLY A 21 47.50 13.83 -1.40
CA GLY A 21 46.21 14.40 -1.12
C GLY A 21 45.82 14.02 0.30
N SER A 22 45.42 15.01 1.12
CA SER A 22 44.78 14.74 2.40
C SER A 22 43.58 13.84 2.11
N THR A 23 43.66 12.56 2.48
CA THR A 23 42.52 11.64 2.45
C THR A 23 41.59 12.01 3.59
N GLU A 24 41.05 13.22 3.56
CA GLU A 24 39.84 13.56 4.27
C GLU A 24 38.71 12.82 3.56
N ASN A 25 38.70 11.49 3.74
CA ASN A 25 37.46 10.75 3.62
C ASN A 25 36.51 11.48 4.57
N PRO A 26 35.44 12.13 4.09
CA PRO A 26 34.50 12.74 4.99
C PRO A 26 34.00 11.61 5.89
N VAL A 27 34.48 11.59 7.13
CA VAL A 27 34.08 10.58 8.10
C VAL A 27 32.63 10.89 8.41
N SER A 28 31.76 10.31 7.60
CA SER A 28 30.34 10.30 7.88
C SER A 28 30.20 9.66 9.24
N LYS A 29 29.81 10.46 10.24
CA LYS A 29 29.45 9.97 11.58
C LYS A 29 28.25 9.00 11.53
N ARG A 30 27.56 8.91 10.39
CA ARG A 30 26.45 7.99 10.20
C ARG A 30 26.98 6.58 9.98
N PRO A 31 26.57 5.59 10.80
CA PRO A 31 26.96 4.20 10.58
C PRO A 31 26.43 3.74 9.22
N LEU A 32 27.17 2.82 8.59
CA LEU A 32 26.69 2.12 7.41
C LEU A 32 25.37 1.40 7.74
N PRO A 33 24.43 1.30 6.77
CA PRO A 33 23.25 0.48 6.93
C PRO A 33 23.66 -0.95 7.32
N GLN A 34 23.26 -1.39 8.51
CA GLN A 34 23.53 -2.74 9.02
C GLN A 34 22.53 -3.74 8.47
N ASP A 35 21.30 -3.28 8.23
CA ASP A 35 20.24 -4.10 7.69
C ASP A 35 20.38 -4.23 6.16
N ARG A 36 20.32 -5.47 5.68
CA ARG A 36 20.40 -5.82 4.25
C ARG A 36 19.09 -6.40 3.72
N LEU A 37 18.05 -6.44 4.56
CA LEU A 37 16.75 -6.94 4.14
C LEU A 37 16.13 -5.99 3.11
N PRO A 38 15.39 -6.54 2.12
CA PRO A 38 14.61 -5.71 1.22
C PRO A 38 13.56 -4.94 2.04
N VAL A 39 13.44 -3.64 1.78
CA VAL A 39 12.38 -2.83 2.38
C VAL A 39 11.04 -3.43 1.93
N GLY A 40 10.15 -3.70 2.90
CA GLY A 40 8.82 -4.25 2.61
C GLY A 40 8.03 -3.34 1.66
N ILE A 41 7.21 -3.94 0.80
CA ILE A 41 6.38 -3.18 -0.13
C ILE A 41 5.38 -2.36 0.69
N PRO A 42 5.37 -1.03 0.56
CA PRO A 42 4.43 -0.19 1.29
C PRO A 42 2.99 -0.45 0.82
N THR A 43 2.05 -0.47 1.77
CA THR A 43 0.62 -0.74 1.52
C THR A 43 0.01 0.18 0.46
N PHE A 44 0.39 1.46 0.46
CA PHE A 44 -0.14 2.47 -0.46
C PHE A 44 0.85 2.85 -1.56
N GLY A 45 1.89 2.05 -1.79
CA GLY A 45 2.92 2.35 -2.79
C GLY A 45 3.92 3.43 -2.39
N PHE A 46 3.81 4.00 -1.18
CA PHE A 46 4.78 4.93 -0.60
C PHE A 46 5.00 4.66 0.90
N GLU A 47 6.21 4.94 1.38
CA GLU A 47 6.54 4.82 2.80
C GLU A 47 5.91 5.98 3.58
N GLU A 48 5.09 5.66 4.59
CA GLU A 48 4.51 6.68 5.46
C GLU A 48 5.56 7.27 6.43
N PRO A 49 5.44 8.55 6.80
CA PRO A 49 6.33 9.15 7.78
C PRO A 49 6.19 8.50 9.14
N LYS A 50 7.32 8.19 9.79
CA LYS A 50 7.37 7.59 11.14
C LYS A 50 6.80 8.51 12.23
N HIS A 51 6.90 9.83 12.03
CA HIS A 51 6.38 10.83 12.94
C HIS A 51 5.43 11.76 12.19
N ILE A 52 4.18 11.81 12.65
CA ILE A 52 3.13 12.64 12.06
C ILE A 52 2.97 13.90 12.94
N PRO A 53 3.17 15.10 12.39
CA PRO A 53 2.97 16.34 13.14
C PRO A 53 1.53 16.50 13.63
N GLN A 54 1.35 17.20 14.75
CA GLN A 54 0.01 17.54 15.25
C GLN A 54 -0.76 18.39 14.23
N GLY A 55 -2.08 18.17 14.13
CA GLY A 55 -2.93 18.85 13.15
C GLY A 55 -2.75 18.34 11.71
N LYS A 56 -2.02 17.23 11.51
CA LYS A 56 -1.87 16.53 10.23
C LYS A 56 -2.22 15.06 10.43
N CYS A 57 -2.57 14.39 9.34
CA CYS A 57 -2.81 12.94 9.32
C CYS A 57 -2.05 12.29 8.16
N SER A 58 -1.63 11.02 8.33
CA SER A 58 -1.17 10.21 7.20
C SER A 58 -2.35 9.71 6.36
N LEU A 59 -2.06 9.19 5.17
CA LEU A 59 -3.11 8.62 4.30
C LEU A 59 -3.79 7.43 4.99
N LYS A 60 -3.03 6.56 5.66
CA LYS A 60 -3.57 5.45 6.44
C LYS A 60 -4.54 5.92 7.52
N GLN A 61 -4.19 6.96 8.27
CA GLN A 61 -5.06 7.53 9.29
C GLN A 61 -6.31 8.15 8.67
N ALA A 62 -6.18 8.86 7.55
CA ALA A 62 -7.30 9.43 6.82
C ALA A 62 -8.29 8.36 6.37
N LEU A 63 -7.80 7.30 5.73
CA LEU A 63 -8.64 6.20 5.30
C LEU A 63 -9.33 5.51 6.49
N ASP A 64 -8.62 5.29 7.59
CA ASP A 64 -9.16 4.62 8.78
C ASP A 64 -10.29 5.42 9.45
N PHE A 65 -10.18 6.75 9.58
CA PHE A 65 -11.29 7.52 10.15
C PHE A 65 -12.43 7.74 9.15
N ILE A 66 -12.16 7.79 7.84
CA ILE A 66 -13.22 7.89 6.82
C ILE A 66 -14.07 6.62 6.85
N THR A 67 -13.44 5.43 6.86
CA THR A 67 -14.17 4.16 6.92
C THR A 67 -14.98 4.04 8.21
N LYS A 68 -14.37 4.36 9.35
CA LYS A 68 -15.06 4.35 10.66
C LYS A 68 -16.23 5.31 10.72
N HIS A 69 -16.10 6.50 10.13
CA HIS A 69 -17.18 7.48 10.06
C HIS A 69 -18.31 7.01 9.13
N GLN A 70 -17.98 6.35 8.02
CA GLN A 70 -18.97 5.75 7.11
C GLN A 70 -19.74 4.61 7.78
N ASP A 71 -19.04 3.74 8.51
CA ASP A 71 -19.62 2.61 9.24
C ASP A 71 -20.56 3.08 10.36
N ASP A 72 -20.06 3.94 11.27
CA ASP A 72 -20.80 4.43 12.43
C ASP A 72 -20.57 5.94 12.67
N PRO A 73 -21.34 6.81 11.99
CA PRO A 73 -21.19 8.27 12.12
C PRO A 73 -21.45 8.81 13.54
N LYS A 74 -22.21 8.06 14.36
CA LYS A 74 -22.59 8.45 15.72
C LYS A 74 -21.45 8.29 16.71
N THR A 75 -20.71 7.19 16.63
CA THR A 75 -19.56 6.92 17.50
C THR A 75 -18.35 7.69 17.02
N HIS A 76 -18.08 7.66 15.72
CA HIS A 76 -16.96 8.35 15.09
C HIS A 76 -17.39 9.70 14.52
N SER A 77 -17.97 10.57 15.35
CA SER A 77 -18.36 11.92 14.91
C SER A 77 -17.15 12.77 14.52
N ILE A 78 -17.37 13.81 13.70
CA ILE A 78 -16.33 14.76 13.26
C ILE A 78 -15.54 15.32 14.45
N LYS A 79 -16.24 15.64 15.55
CA LYS A 79 -15.63 16.15 16.79
C LYS A 79 -14.71 15.13 17.45
N SER A 80 -15.17 13.89 17.57
CA SER A 80 -14.38 12.80 18.16
C SER A 80 -13.09 12.53 17.36
N ILE A 81 -13.18 12.57 16.03
CA ILE A 81 -12.02 12.39 15.14
C ILE A 81 -11.06 13.59 15.28
N ALA A 82 -11.60 14.80 15.35
CA ALA A 82 -10.81 16.03 15.52
C ALA A 82 -9.99 16.03 16.80
N GLU A 83 -10.61 15.64 17.91
CA GLU A 83 -9.95 15.52 19.20
C GLU A 83 -8.87 14.44 19.19
N THR A 84 -9.18 13.27 18.63
CA THR A 84 -8.26 12.12 18.58
C THR A 84 -6.97 12.43 17.80
N HIS A 85 -7.10 13.15 16.68
CA HIS A 85 -5.97 13.49 15.82
C HIS A 85 -5.44 14.93 16.01
N SER A 86 -5.97 15.67 16.99
CA SER A 86 -5.65 17.10 17.21
C SER A 86 -5.76 17.95 15.94
N MET A 87 -6.78 17.69 15.11
CA MET A 87 -7.04 18.40 13.86
C MET A 87 -8.23 19.35 14.00
N LYS A 88 -8.37 20.30 13.08
CA LYS A 88 -9.52 21.20 13.04
C LYS A 88 -10.76 20.47 12.54
N GLU A 89 -11.90 20.71 13.18
CA GLU A 89 -13.18 20.13 12.77
C GLU A 89 -13.51 20.47 11.30
N SER A 90 -13.21 21.69 10.85
CA SER A 90 -13.43 22.14 9.46
C SER A 90 -12.68 21.28 8.44
N ASP A 91 -11.46 20.85 8.78
CA ASP A 91 -10.62 20.09 7.86
C ASP A 91 -11.15 18.66 7.74
N ILE A 92 -11.58 18.06 8.86
CA ILE A 92 -12.19 16.73 8.88
C ILE A 92 -13.54 16.74 8.18
N GLU A 93 -14.36 17.76 8.41
CA GLU A 93 -15.63 17.93 7.72
C GLU A 93 -15.44 17.96 6.20
N ASN A 94 -14.46 18.73 5.72
CA ASN A 94 -14.11 18.76 4.30
C ASN A 94 -13.61 17.40 3.80
N ILE A 95 -12.78 16.70 4.58
CA ILE A 95 -12.28 15.38 4.19
C ILE A 95 -13.44 14.39 4.05
N VAL A 96 -14.27 14.25 5.08
CA VAL A 96 -15.40 13.32 5.09
C VAL A 96 -16.44 13.66 4.02
N LYS A 97 -16.63 14.95 3.73
CA LYS A 97 -17.59 15.41 2.71
C LYS A 97 -17.13 15.13 1.28
N HIS A 98 -15.82 15.20 1.03
CA HIS A 98 -15.27 15.13 -0.34
C HIS A 98 -14.61 13.78 -0.67
N PHE A 99 -14.28 12.98 0.34
CA PHE A 99 -13.64 11.68 0.17
C PHE A 99 -14.53 10.57 0.73
N LEU A 100 -14.67 9.50 -0.05
CA LEU A 100 -15.41 8.31 0.31
C LEU A 100 -14.54 7.09 -0.02
N VAL A 101 -14.55 6.09 0.85
CA VAL A 101 -13.94 4.80 0.55
C VAL A 101 -14.93 3.95 -0.24
N PHE A 102 -14.44 3.26 -1.27
CA PHE A 102 -15.26 2.39 -2.10
C PHE A 102 -15.63 1.13 -1.35
N GLU A 103 -16.93 0.84 -1.28
CA GLU A 103 -17.43 -0.45 -0.80
C GLU A 103 -17.47 -1.45 -1.95
N LEU A 104 -16.72 -2.55 -1.79
CA LEU A 104 -16.69 -3.63 -2.76
C LEU A 104 -17.75 -4.68 -2.38
N PHE A 105 -18.88 -4.68 -3.10
CA PHE A 105 -19.90 -5.72 -2.97
C PHE A 105 -19.55 -6.91 -3.87
N ILE A 106 -19.29 -8.07 -3.27
CA ILE A 106 -18.99 -9.30 -4.01
C ILE A 106 -20.16 -10.26 -3.89
N SER A 107 -20.73 -10.61 -5.03
CA SER A 107 -21.77 -11.64 -5.12
C SER A 107 -21.16 -13.02 -4.81
N ARG A 108 -21.75 -13.72 -3.84
CA ARG A 108 -21.33 -15.09 -3.44
C ARG A 108 -21.38 -16.11 -4.60
N ASP A 109 -22.14 -15.81 -5.64
CA ASP A 109 -22.34 -16.67 -6.81
C ASP A 109 -21.10 -16.78 -7.70
N SER A 110 -20.06 -15.95 -7.50
CA SER A 110 -18.77 -16.14 -8.14
C SER A 110 -18.09 -17.38 -7.54
N LYS A 111 -18.34 -18.56 -8.12
CA LYS A 111 -17.69 -19.84 -7.77
C LYS A 111 -16.16 -19.85 -8.02
N SER A 112 -15.56 -18.73 -8.41
CA SER A 112 -14.12 -18.67 -8.68
C SER A 112 -13.31 -18.60 -7.39
N ASN A 113 -12.52 -19.64 -7.12
CA ASN A 113 -11.56 -19.65 -6.00
C ASN A 113 -10.53 -18.51 -6.09
N VAL A 114 -10.30 -18.00 -7.30
CA VAL A 114 -9.40 -16.87 -7.59
C VAL A 114 -9.92 -15.56 -6.99
N ALA A 115 -11.22 -15.26 -7.13
CA ALA A 115 -11.80 -14.06 -6.52
C ALA A 115 -11.73 -14.11 -4.99
N LYS A 116 -11.88 -15.30 -4.39
CA LYS A 116 -11.77 -15.49 -2.93
C LYS A 116 -10.35 -15.27 -2.41
N SER A 117 -9.34 -15.85 -3.07
CA SER A 117 -7.94 -15.69 -2.65
C SER A 117 -7.43 -14.26 -2.84
N MET A 118 -7.87 -13.58 -3.90
CA MET A 118 -7.55 -12.17 -4.15
C MET A 118 -8.26 -11.23 -3.16
N LEU A 119 -9.44 -11.63 -2.67
CA LEU A 119 -10.14 -10.88 -1.62
C LEU A 119 -9.44 -10.96 -0.27
N GLU A 120 -8.97 -12.15 0.07
CA GLU A 120 -8.25 -12.42 1.31
C GLU A 120 -6.91 -11.68 1.33
N SER A 121 -6.22 -11.59 0.18
CA SER A 121 -4.99 -10.79 0.06
C SER A 121 -5.22 -9.28 0.15
N LEU A 122 -6.42 -8.80 -0.17
CA LEU A 122 -6.84 -7.40 -0.01
C LEU A 122 -7.35 -7.08 1.41
N GLY A 123 -7.40 -8.06 2.32
CA GLY A 123 -7.82 -7.87 3.71
C GLY A 123 -9.32 -7.58 3.88
N VAL A 124 -10.16 -7.91 2.89
CA VAL A 124 -11.61 -7.65 2.92
C VAL A 124 -12.30 -8.72 3.78
N GLY A 125 -12.49 -8.42 5.07
CA GLY A 125 -13.05 -9.37 6.05
C GLY A 125 -14.58 -9.47 6.08
N LYS A 126 -15.32 -8.51 5.50
CA LYS A 126 -16.79 -8.48 5.52
C LYS A 126 -17.35 -8.40 4.10
N VAL A 127 -17.98 -9.49 3.66
CA VAL A 127 -18.80 -9.53 2.44
C VAL A 127 -20.24 -9.24 2.83
N VAL A 128 -20.69 -8.00 2.61
CA VAL A 128 -22.09 -7.61 2.81
C VAL A 128 -22.92 -8.16 1.66
N THR A 129 -23.87 -9.03 1.95
CA THR A 129 -24.84 -9.50 0.95
C THR A 129 -25.91 -8.43 0.72
N PRO A 130 -26.21 -8.04 -0.54
CA PRO A 130 -27.31 -7.14 -0.79
C PRO A 130 -28.62 -7.77 -0.31
N MET A 131 -29.41 -7.02 0.46
CA MET A 131 -30.72 -7.47 0.97
C MET A 131 -31.80 -7.59 -0.13
N PHE A 132 -31.48 -7.24 -1.38
CA PHE A 132 -32.40 -7.42 -2.48
C PHE A 132 -32.43 -8.89 -2.87
N LYS A 133 -33.49 -9.61 -2.47
CA LYS A 133 -33.79 -10.94 -2.99
C LYS A 133 -33.87 -10.80 -4.52
N PRO A 134 -32.98 -11.42 -5.31
CA PRO A 134 -33.10 -11.36 -6.75
C PRO A 134 -34.48 -11.89 -7.10
N ARG A 135 -35.28 -11.14 -7.87
CA ARG A 135 -36.61 -11.60 -8.34
C ARG A 135 -36.56 -12.97 -9.03
N PHE A 136 -35.36 -13.42 -9.40
CA PHE A 136 -35.09 -14.64 -10.15
C PHE A 136 -34.42 -15.74 -9.31
N ALA A 137 -34.24 -15.57 -7.99
CA ALA A 137 -33.52 -16.53 -7.14
C ALA A 137 -34.22 -17.89 -6.95
N HIS A 138 -35.47 -18.03 -7.39
CA HIS A 138 -36.25 -19.27 -7.36
C HIS A 138 -36.28 -19.99 -8.72
N LEU A 139 -35.63 -19.45 -9.75
CA LEU A 139 -35.53 -20.09 -11.04
C LEU A 139 -34.33 -21.04 -11.01
N GLU A 140 -34.61 -22.34 -11.13
CA GLU A 140 -33.56 -23.34 -11.32
C GLU A 140 -32.79 -22.99 -12.60
N PRO A 141 -31.44 -23.01 -12.58
CA PRO A 141 -30.64 -22.70 -13.75
C PRO A 141 -30.91 -23.75 -14.84
N THR A 142 -31.53 -23.32 -15.94
CA THR A 142 -31.71 -24.19 -17.11
C THR A 142 -30.35 -24.42 -17.76
N ASN A 143 -30.00 -25.68 -18.03
CA ASN A 143 -28.75 -26.05 -18.70
C ASN A 143 -28.79 -25.82 -20.22
N ASN A 144 -29.85 -25.18 -20.73
CA ASN A 144 -30.12 -25.03 -22.15
C ASN A 144 -30.08 -23.53 -22.52
N PRO A 145 -29.12 -23.09 -23.36
CA PRO A 145 -28.92 -21.67 -23.67
C PRO A 145 -30.04 -21.00 -24.48
N ASN A 146 -31.08 -21.74 -24.89
CA ASN A 146 -32.19 -21.24 -25.71
C ASN A 146 -33.54 -21.15 -24.98
N ASP A 147 -33.62 -21.51 -23.70
CA ASP A 147 -34.88 -21.36 -22.94
C ASP A 147 -35.02 -19.92 -22.45
N LEU A 148 -35.67 -19.07 -23.25
CA LEU A 148 -36.12 -17.75 -22.82
C LEU A 148 -37.37 -17.92 -21.95
N PRO A 149 -37.47 -17.30 -20.75
CA PRO A 149 -38.69 -17.39 -19.95
C PRO A 149 -39.86 -16.79 -20.72
N ASP A 150 -40.95 -17.54 -20.83
CA ASP A 150 -42.19 -17.08 -21.43
C ASP A 150 -42.63 -15.77 -20.77
N LYS A 151 -42.80 -14.72 -21.59
CA LYS A 151 -43.32 -13.44 -21.14
C LYS A 151 -44.74 -13.63 -20.62
N LYS A 152 -44.93 -13.53 -19.30
CA LYS A 152 -46.24 -13.27 -18.68
C LYS A 152 -46.45 -11.78 -18.49
#